data_AF-A0A5D0EI10-F1
#
_entry.id   AF-A0A5D0EI10-F1
#
_cell.length_a   1.000
_cell.length_b   1.000
_cell.length_c   1.000
_cell.angle_alpha   90.00
_cell.angle_beta   90.00
_cell.angle_gamma   90.00
#
_symmetry.space_group_name_H-M   'P 1'
#
loop_
_entity.id
_entity.type
_entity.pdbx_description
1 polymer ?
#
loop_
_entity_poly.entity_id
_entity_poly.type
_entity_poly.pdbx_seq_one_letter_code
_entity_poly.pdbx_strand_id
1 'polypeptide(L)'
;MKCTIAKHNPLILLQAVKHYQKSAQIFTFPSLYDDFEAYPINEVVDVLKLKVSDLECAIDAHPLNESLKTSFYTTKKHLERMEKRLKEMTP
;
A
#
# COMPACT_ATOMS: atom_id res chain seq x y z
N MET A 1 -16.53 -3.75 1.58
CA MET A 1 -15.47 -4.72 1.22
C MET A 1 -15.22 -5.63 2.42
N LYS A 2 -15.20 -6.96 2.25
CA LYS A 2 -15.17 -7.91 3.38
C LYS A 2 -13.77 -8.12 3.98
N CYS A 3 -12.69 -7.83 3.24
CA CYS A 3 -11.31 -8.11 3.66
C CYS A 3 -10.40 -6.87 3.85
N THR A 4 -10.95 -5.73 4.27
CA THR A 4 -10.19 -4.49 4.52
C THR A 4 -9.02 -4.72 5.49
N ILE A 5 -9.21 -5.50 6.54
CA ILE A 5 -8.16 -5.80 7.53
C ILE A 5 -6.95 -6.48 6.87
N ALA A 6 -7.18 -7.44 5.97
CA ALA A 6 -6.10 -8.17 5.31
C ALA A 6 -5.33 -7.28 4.32
N LYS A 7 -6.02 -6.35 3.65
CA LYS A 7 -5.40 -5.38 2.72
C LYS A 7 -4.50 -4.37 3.42
N HIS A 8 -4.80 -4.02 4.67
CA HIS A 8 -3.96 -3.15 5.50
C HIS A 8 -2.74 -3.86 6.10
N ASN A 9 -2.70 -5.21 6.05
CA ASN A 9 -1.57 -5.99 6.50
C ASN A 9 -0.27 -5.54 5.78
N PRO A 10 0.79 -5.14 6.51
CA PRO A 10 2.00 -4.61 5.90
C PRO A 10 2.72 -5.60 4.99
N LEU A 11 2.62 -6.92 5.25
CA LEU A 11 3.24 -7.95 4.42
C LEU A 11 2.52 -8.09 3.09
N ILE A 12 1.18 -8.15 3.10
CA ILE A 12 0.35 -8.25 1.90
C ILE A 12 0.54 -6.98 1.04
N LEU A 13 0.53 -5.81 1.67
CA LEU A 13 0.77 -4.55 0.97
C LEU A 13 2.15 -4.52 0.29
N LEU A 14 3.21 -4.95 0.98
CA LEU A 14 4.55 -5.00 0.42
C LEU A 14 4.64 -5.99 -0.76
N GLN A 15 3.97 -7.14 -0.66
CA GLN A 15 3.89 -8.11 -1.76
C GLN A 15 3.17 -7.51 -2.98
N ALA A 16 2.03 -6.86 -2.77
CA ALA A 16 1.28 -6.19 -3.82
C ALA A 16 2.13 -5.10 -4.51
N VAL A 17 2.83 -4.26 -3.72
CA VAL A 17 3.74 -3.23 -4.27
C VAL A 17 4.86 -3.86 -5.10
N LYS A 18 5.48 -4.94 -4.64
CA LYS A 18 6.52 -5.65 -5.39
C LYS A 18 5.98 -6.31 -6.67
N HIS A 19 4.75 -6.82 -6.63
CA HIS A 19 4.07 -7.40 -7.78
C HIS A 19 3.82 -6.35 -8.86
N TYR A 20 3.21 -5.21 -8.50
CA TYR A 20 2.89 -4.13 -9.44
C TYR A 20 4.10 -3.38 -9.99
N GLN A 21 5.27 -3.51 -9.37
CA GLN A 21 6.54 -3.07 -9.95
C GLN A 21 6.97 -3.90 -11.16
N LYS A 22 6.51 -5.14 -11.28
CA LYS A 22 6.93 -6.09 -12.33
C LYS A 22 5.81 -6.45 -13.30
N SER A 23 4.56 -6.41 -12.83
CA SER A 23 3.39 -6.86 -13.58
C SER A 23 2.30 -5.78 -13.62
N ALA A 24 1.43 -5.88 -14.62
CA ALA A 24 0.17 -5.13 -14.69
C ALA A 24 -1.05 -6.00 -14.32
N GLN A 25 -0.84 -7.30 -14.08
CA GLN A 25 -1.91 -8.20 -13.66
C GLN A 25 -2.35 -7.90 -12.23
N ILE A 26 -3.63 -8.15 -11.93
CA ILE A 26 -4.18 -7.98 -10.59
C ILE A 26 -3.45 -8.90 -9.61
N PHE A 27 -2.98 -8.34 -8.50
CA PHE A 27 -2.41 -9.14 -7.40
C PHE A 27 -3.56 -9.81 -6.65
N THR A 28 -3.42 -11.10 -6.36
CA THR A 28 -4.39 -11.86 -5.55
C THR A 28 -3.69 -12.41 -4.32
N PHE A 29 -4.40 -12.52 -3.21
CA PHE A 29 -3.85 -13.09 -1.98
C PHE A 29 -4.91 -13.91 -1.23
N PRO A 30 -4.50 -14.91 -0.45
CA PRO A 30 -5.43 -15.68 0.37
C PRO A 30 -5.89 -14.86 1.57
N SER A 31 -7.19 -14.85 1.76
CA SER A 31 -7.89 -14.13 2.82
C SER A 31 -8.83 -15.06 3.59
N LEU A 32 -9.41 -14.59 4.69
CA LEU A 32 -10.36 -15.38 5.49
C LEU A 32 -11.63 -15.79 4.73
N TYR A 33 -11.95 -15.12 3.62
CA TYR A 33 -13.18 -15.33 2.86
C TYR A 33 -12.96 -15.82 1.42
N ASP A 34 -11.74 -15.66 0.89
CA ASP A 34 -11.39 -16.01 -0.49
C ASP A 34 -9.87 -16.25 -0.60
N ASP A 35 -9.48 -17.40 -1.12
CA ASP A 35 -8.08 -17.77 -1.37
C ASP A 35 -7.44 -16.96 -2.51
N PHE A 36 -8.25 -16.31 -3.35
CA PHE A 36 -7.86 -15.51 -4.51
C PHE A 36 -8.39 -14.07 -4.44
N GLU A 37 -8.56 -13.52 -3.24
CA GLU A 37 -9.05 -12.15 -3.03
C GLU A 37 -8.23 -11.17 -3.87
N ALA A 38 -8.92 -10.46 -4.76
CA ALA A 38 -8.31 -9.46 -5.63
C ALA A 38 -7.86 -8.23 -4.83
N TYR A 39 -6.63 -7.81 -5.08
CA TYR A 39 -6.06 -6.58 -4.56
C TYR A 39 -5.62 -5.67 -5.72
N PRO A 40 -6.57 -4.94 -6.33
CA PRO A 40 -6.28 -4.10 -7.48
C PRO A 40 -5.39 -2.91 -7.10
N ILE A 41 -4.65 -2.38 -8.08
CA ILE A 41 -3.63 -1.34 -7.85
C ILE A 41 -4.21 -0.03 -7.30
N ASN A 42 -5.45 0.32 -7.64
CA ASN A 42 -6.14 1.48 -7.05
C ASN A 42 -6.29 1.33 -5.54
N GLU A 43 -6.71 0.15 -5.06
CA GLU A 43 -6.82 -0.10 -3.62
C GLU A 43 -5.46 -0.10 -2.92
N VAL A 44 -4.41 -0.61 -3.58
CA VAL A 44 -3.03 -0.54 -3.06
C VAL A 44 -2.60 0.91 -2.89
N VAL A 45 -2.90 1.78 -3.87
CA VAL A 45 -2.63 3.23 -3.79
C VAL A 45 -3.42 3.85 -2.63
N ASP A 46 -4.70 3.54 -2.49
CA ASP A 46 -5.54 4.09 -1.42
C ASP A 46 -5.04 3.70 -0.02
N VAL A 47 -4.66 2.43 0.17
CA VAL A 47 -4.08 1.96 1.45
C VAL A 47 -2.72 2.63 1.73
N LEU A 48 -1.90 2.85 0.70
CA LEU A 48 -0.64 3.60 0.85
C LEU A 48 -0.89 5.06 1.23
N LYS A 49 -1.89 5.73 0.64
CA LYS A 49 -2.27 7.11 1.00
C LYS A 49 -2.70 7.21 2.46
N LEU A 50 -3.55 6.28 2.91
CA LEU A 50 -3.97 6.21 4.31
C LEU A 50 -2.77 6.03 5.24
N LYS A 51 -1.86 5.10 4.94
CA LYS A 51 -0.65 4.89 5.74
C LYS A 51 0.28 6.10 5.78
N VAL A 52 0.43 6.82 4.66
CA VAL A 52 1.20 8.06 4.62
C VAL A 52 0.59 9.10 5.56
N SER A 53 -0.74 9.28 5.50
CA SER A 53 -1.45 10.22 6.38
C SER A 53 -1.36 9.83 7.86
N ASP A 54 -1.51 8.54 8.18
CA ASP A 54 -1.34 8.03 9.55
C ASP A 54 0.09 8.28 10.08
N LEU A 55 1.10 8.08 9.22
CA LEU A 55 2.49 8.33 9.57
C LEU A 55 2.80 9.83 9.72
N GLU A 56 2.19 10.70 8.92
CA GLU A 56 2.30 12.15 9.09
C GLU A 56 1.74 12.58 10.45
N CYS A 57 0.53 12.12 10.79
CA CYS A 57 -0.08 12.40 12.09
C CYS A 57 0.77 11.86 13.26
N ALA A 58 1.37 10.67 13.11
CA ALA A 58 2.25 10.10 14.12
C ALA A 58 3.58 10.86 14.26
N ILE A 59 4.13 11.38 13.17
CA ILE A 59 5.33 12.24 13.18
C ILE A 59 5.00 13.57 13.86
N ASP A 60 3.85 14.17 13.58
CA ASP A 60 3.43 15.41 14.24
C ASP A 60 3.27 15.22 15.76
N ALA A 61 2.75 14.08 16.20
CA ALA A 61 2.66 13.72 17.61
C ALA A 61 4.04 13.39 18.24
N HIS A 62 4.96 12.82 17.46
CA HIS A 62 6.27 12.36 17.93
C HIS A 62 7.41 12.76 16.97
N PRO A 63 7.77 14.05 16.88
CA PRO A 63 8.66 14.57 15.84
C PRO A 63 10.12 14.12 15.98
N LEU A 64 10.52 13.63 17.15
CA LEU A 64 11.87 13.10 17.41
C LEU A 64 12.01 11.61 17.06
N ASN A 65 10.93 10.95 16.63
CA ASN A 65 10.97 9.54 16.30
C ASN A 65 11.47 9.33 14.86
N GLU A 66 12.77 9.07 14.73
CA GLU A 66 13.43 8.82 13.44
C GLU A 66 12.92 7.56 12.72
N SER A 67 12.40 6.58 13.47
CA SER A 67 11.80 5.38 12.88
C SER A 67 10.54 5.73 12.09
N LEU A 68 9.68 6.60 12.65
CA LEU A 68 8.46 7.07 11.97
C LEU A 68 8.80 7.84 10.69
N LYS A 69 9.81 8.72 10.73
CA LYS A 69 10.27 9.44 9.52
C LYS A 69 10.78 8.50 8.44
N THR A 70 11.53 7.47 8.84
CA THR A 70 12.04 6.45 7.92
C THR A 70 10.89 5.66 7.28
N SER A 71 9.93 5.22 8.09
CA SER A 71 8.70 4.55 7.63
C SER A 71 7.87 5.45 6.72
N PHE A 72 7.76 6.74 7.02
CA PHE A 72 7.07 7.71 6.18
C PHE A 72 7.72 7.85 4.81
N TYR A 73 9.04 8.11 4.78
CA TYR A 73 9.77 8.29 3.53
C TYR A 73 9.70 7.04 2.64
N THR A 74 9.86 5.86 3.23
CA THR A 74 9.76 4.58 2.50
C THR A 74 8.34 4.35 1.96
N THR A 75 7.31 4.59 2.76
CA THR A 75 5.91 4.43 2.35
C THR A 75 5.53 5.44 1.26
N LYS A 76 5.96 6.70 1.37
CA LYS A 76 5.76 7.75 0.37
C LYS A 76 6.40 7.38 -0.97
N LYS A 77 7.64 6.88 -0.95
CA LYS A 77 8.33 6.40 -2.16
C LYS A 77 7.60 5.23 -2.82
N HIS A 78 6.98 4.34 -2.04
CA HIS A 78 6.13 3.29 -2.58
C HIS A 78 4.86 3.85 -3.20
N LEU A 79 4.20 4.82 -2.54
CA LEU A 79 3.02 5.50 -3.05
C LEU A 79 3.28 6.14 -4.42
N GLU A 80 4.30 7.00 -4.53
CA GLU A 80 4.63 7.70 -5.78
C GLU A 80 4.87 6.72 -6.95
N ARG A 81 5.53 5.59 -6.67
CA ARG A 81 5.75 4.54 -7.67
C ARG A 81 4.44 3.88 -8.08
N MET A 82 3.56 3.54 -7.14
CA MET A 82 2.29 2.89 -7.45
C MET A 82 1.32 3.84 -8.16
N GLU A 83 1.32 5.13 -7.83
CA GLU A 83 0.55 6.14 -8.57
C GLU A 83 1.01 6.28 -10.02
N LYS A 84 2.33 6.26 -10.26
CA LYS A 84 2.86 6.24 -11.63
C LYS A 84 2.40 5.00 -12.38
N ARG A 85 2.50 3.82 -11.75
CA ARG A 85 2.04 2.54 -12.34
C ARG A 85 0.54 2.53 -12.61
N LEU A 86 -0.26 3.09 -11.71
CA LEU A 86 -1.71 3.21 -11.90
C LEU A 86 -2.04 4.04 -13.15
N LYS A 87 -1.36 5.18 -13.34
CA LYS A 87 -1.50 6.02 -14.54
C LYS A 87 -1.07 5.31 -15.82
N GLU A 88 -0.03 4.47 -15.77
CA GLU A 88 0.41 3.68 -16.93
C GLU A 88 -0.59 2.56 -17.31
N MET A 89 -1.41 2.12 -16.35
CA MET A 89 -2.39 1.05 -16.53
C MET A 89 -3.80 1.56 -16.85
N THR A 90 -4.05 2.86 -16.67
CA THR A 90 -5.32 3.50 -17.04
C THR A 90 -5.14 4.22 -18.39
N PRO A 91 -5.73 3.69 -19.49
CA PRO A 91 -5.58 4.26 -20.83
C PRO A 91 -6.32 5.60 -21.00
#